data_AF-A0A5C7VV43-F1
#
_entry.id   AF-A0A5C7VV43-F1
#
_cell.length_a   1.000
_cell.length_b   1.000
_cell.length_c   1.000
_cell.angle_alpha   90.00
_cell.angle_beta   90.00
_cell.angle_gamma   90.00
#
_symmetry.space_group_name_H-M   'P 1'
#
loop_
_entity.id
_entity.type
_entity.pdbx_description
1 polymer ?
#
loop_
_entity_poly.entity_id
_entity_poly.type
_entity_poly.pdbx_seq_one_letter_code
_entity_poly.pdbx_strand_id
1 'polypeptide(L)' 'FLVKYMPRLEAFFHYRNIDVSTLKELARRWRPEVVNGFKKQQSHTALADVHESIDELAHYRAHFIRLAD' A
#
# COMPACT_ATOMS: atom_id res chain seq x y z
N PHE A 1 14.99 7.55 6.05
CA PHE A 1 15.93 7.92 4.97
C PHE A 1 15.64 9.32 4.42
N LEU A 2 14.44 9.62 3.92
CA LEU A 2 14.13 10.94 3.33
C LEU A 2 14.36 12.12 4.31
N VAL A 3 13.84 12.07 5.54
CA VAL A 3 14.05 13.12 6.56
C VAL A 3 15.55 13.45 6.77
N LYS A 4 16.42 12.43 6.77
CA LYS A 4 17.85 12.58 7.04
C LYS A 4 18.67 13.00 5.82
N TYR A 5 18.38 12.42 4.65
CA TYR A 5 19.24 12.52 3.47
C TYR A 5 18.63 13.36 2.34
N MET A 6 17.32 13.60 2.36
CA MET A 6 16.58 14.36 1.33
C MET A 6 15.50 15.28 1.96
N PRO A 7 15.86 16.17 2.91
CA PRO A 7 14.89 16.95 3.68
C PRO A 7 14.04 17.91 2.82
N ARG A 8 14.58 18.44 1.73
CA ARG A 8 13.81 19.28 0.78
C ARG A 8 12.68 18.52 0.10
N LEU A 9 12.91 17.25 -0.23
CA LEU A 9 11.91 16.38 -0.85
C LEU A 9 10.88 15.93 0.18
N GLU A 10 11.32 15.60 1.40
CA GLU A 10 10.41 15.24 2.49
C GLU A 10 9.44 16.37 2.82
N ALA A 11 9.93 17.62 2.90
CA ALA A 11 9.10 18.80 3.17
C ALA A 11 8.06 19.11 2.07
N PHE A 12 8.18 18.53 0.87
CA PHE A 12 7.17 18.63 -0.18
C PHE A 12 5.95 17.74 0.10
N PHE A 13 6.14 16.62 0.79
CA PHE A 13 5.06 15.71 1.15
C PHE A 13 4.32 16.20 2.42
N HIS A 14 3.06 15.78 2.55
CA HIS A 14 2.35 15.94 3.81
C HIS A 14 2.92 14.97 4.87
N TYR A 15 2.85 15.32 6.15
CA TYR A 15 3.41 14.50 7.25
C TYR A 15 2.76 13.11 7.43
N ARG A 16 1.63 12.85 6.75
CA ARG A 16 0.87 11.60 6.88
C ARG A 16 1.30 10.62 5.79
N ASN A 17 1.41 9.36 6.20
CA ASN A 17 1.67 8.25 5.29
C ASN A 17 0.38 7.46 5.04
N ILE A 18 0.25 6.94 3.82
CA ILE A 18 -0.72 5.89 3.50
C ILE A 18 0.08 4.61 3.29
N ASP A 19 0.12 3.78 4.32
CA ASP A 19 0.85 2.51 4.31
C ASP A 19 -0.08 1.36 3.92
N VAL A 20 0.09 0.84 2.71
CA VAL A 20 -0.70 -0.29 2.17
C VAL A 20 -0.53 -1.55 3.01
N SER A 21 0.63 -1.75 3.65
CA SER A 21 0.89 -2.92 4.48
C SER A 21 0.05 -2.94 5.75
N THR A 22 -0.38 -1.76 6.23
CA THR A 22 -1.36 -1.66 7.33
C THR A 22 -2.68 -2.31 6.93
N LEU A 23 -3.19 -2.03 5.72
CA LEU A 23 -4.43 -2.66 5.22
C LEU A 23 -4.26 -4.17 5.04
N LYS A 24 -3.10 -4.62 4.55
CA LYS A 24 -2.78 -6.04 4.44
C LYS A 24 -2.88 -6.76 5.78
N GLU A 25 -2.27 -6.22 6.84
CA GLU A 25 -2.29 -6.84 8.16
C GLU A 25 -3.69 -6.84 8.79
N LEU A 26 -4.50 -5.79 8.56
CA LEU A 26 -5.90 -5.75 8.97
C LEU A 26 -6.74 -6.78 8.19
N ALA A 27 -6.61 -6.82 6.87
CA ALA A 27 -7.30 -7.78 6.01
C ALA A 27 -6.95 -9.22 6.39
N ARG A 28 -5.68 -9.52 6.69
CA ARG A 28 -5.27 -10.86 7.14
C ARG A 28 -5.99 -11.34 8.41
N ARG A 29 -6.38 -10.41 9.30
CA ARG A 29 -7.04 -10.73 10.59
C ARG A 29 -8.55 -10.69 10.51
N TRP A 30 -9.10 -9.76 9.73
CA TRP A 30 -10.54 -9.51 9.70
C TRP A 30 -11.23 -10.15 8.50
N ARG A 31 -10.50 -10.34 7.40
CA ARG A 31 -11.03 -10.84 6.13
C ARG A 31 -9.97 -11.56 5.29
N PRO A 32 -9.40 -12.69 5.80
CA PRO A 32 -8.22 -13.33 5.22
C PRO A 32 -8.39 -13.79 3.76
N GLU A 33 -9.62 -14.06 3.32
CA GLU A 33 -9.92 -14.41 1.94
C GLU A 33 -9.58 -13.30 0.94
N VAL A 34 -9.63 -12.03 1.36
CA VAL A 34 -9.24 -10.89 0.50
C VAL A 34 -7.75 -10.91 0.21
N VAL A 35 -6.92 -11.23 1.21
CA VAL A 35 -5.46 -11.28 1.04
C VAL A 35 -5.07 -12.38 0.05
N ASN A 36 -5.75 -13.52 0.08
CA ASN A 36 -5.50 -14.64 -0.82
C ASN A 36 -5.85 -14.32 -2.29
N GLY A 37 -6.71 -13.32 -2.52
CA GLY A 37 -7.09 -12.86 -3.86
C GLY A 37 -6.03 -12.01 -4.56
N PHE A 38 -4.99 -11.55 -3.85
CA PHE A 38 -3.94 -10.70 -4.40
C PHE A 38 -2.58 -11.43 -4.43
N LYS A 39 -1.94 -11.51 -5.60
CA LYS A 39 -0.61 -12.11 -5.77
C LYS A 39 0.37 -11.09 -6.33
N LYS A 40 1.48 -10.88 -5.62
CA LYS A 40 2.59 -10.02 -6.07
C LYS A 40 3.41 -10.69 -7.18
N GLN A 41 3.79 -9.92 -8.18
CA GLN A 41 4.65 -10.30 -9.29
C GLN A 41 6.10 -9.84 -8.99
N GLN A 42 6.75 -10.50 -8.02
CA GLN A 42 8.06 -10.14 -7.45
C GLN A 42 9.18 -9.90 -8.49
N SER A 43 9.19 -8.74 -9.13
CA SER A 43 10.11 -8.39 -10.23
C SER A 43 11.31 -7.55 -9.75
N HIS A 44 11.40 -7.30 -8.44
CA HIS A 44 12.57 -6.76 -7.73
C HIS A 44 13.14 -5.44 -8.26
N THR A 45 12.31 -4.62 -8.90
CA THR A 45 12.67 -3.24 -9.27
C THR A 45 11.85 -2.24 -8.48
N ALA A 46 12.44 -1.10 -8.12
CA ALA A 46 11.74 -0.08 -7.33
C ALA A 46 10.46 0.44 -8.01
N LEU A 47 10.47 0.56 -9.35
CA LEU A 47 9.30 0.98 -10.11
C LEU A 47 8.19 -0.08 -10.05
N ALA A 48 8.54 -1.35 -10.22
CA ALA A 48 7.56 -2.43 -10.13
C ALA A 48 6.99 -2.56 -8.71
N ASP A 49 7.82 -2.43 -7.67
CA ASP A 49 7.36 -2.46 -6.27
C ASP A 49 6.34 -1.34 -5.97
N VAL A 50 6.52 -0.16 -6.58
CA VAL A 50 5.54 0.95 -6.49
C VAL A 50 4.24 0.58 -7.20
N HIS A 51 4.30 0.06 -8.42
CA HIS A 51 3.10 -0.36 -9.16
C HIS A 51 2.34 -1.48 -8.44
N GLU A 52 3.04 -2.48 -7.91
CA GLU A 52 2.41 -3.54 -7.11
C GLU A 52 1.71 -2.99 -5.86
N SER A 53 2.29 -2.00 -5.21
CA SER A 53 1.68 -1.39 -4.02
C SER A 53 0.41 -0.60 -4.37
N ILE A 54 0.38 0.02 -5.55
CA ILE A 54 -0.82 0.70 -6.08
C ILE A 54 -1.91 -0.33 -6.38
N ASP A 55 -1.57 -1.43 -7.07
CA ASP A 55 -2.52 -2.50 -7.41
C ASP A 55 -3.06 -3.19 -6.14
N GLU A 56 -2.19 -3.41 -5.14
CA GLU A 56 -2.58 -3.96 -3.84
C GLU A 56 -3.60 -3.04 -3.12
N LEU A 57 -3.37 -1.72 -3.12
CA LEU A 57 -4.30 -0.76 -2.54
C LEU A 57 -5.63 -0.72 -3.30
N ALA A 58 -5.60 -0.80 -4.64
CA ALA A 58 -6.81 -0.86 -5.45
C ALA A 58 -7.65 -2.10 -5.12
N HIS A 59 -7.00 -3.26 -4.93
CA HIS A 59 -7.64 -4.50 -4.49
C HIS A 59 -8.32 -4.34 -3.12
N TYR A 60 -7.62 -3.79 -2.12
CA TYR A 60 -8.24 -3.54 -0.81
C TYR A 60 -9.37 -2.51 -0.86
N ARG A 61 -9.26 -1.49 -1.72
CA ARG A 61 -10.35 -0.53 -1.92
C ARG A 61 -11.61 -1.21 -2.47
N ALA A 62 -11.47 -2.14 -3.41
CA ALA A 62 -12.61 -2.83 -4.02
C ALA A 62 -13.19 -3.93 -3.13
N HIS A 63 -12.36 -4.62 -2.35
CA HIS A 63 -12.74 -5.87 -1.69
C HIS A 63 -12.65 -5.84 -0.16
N PHE A 64 -12.05 -4.83 0.46
CA PHE A 64 -11.90 -4.77 1.92
C PHE A 64 -12.56 -3.52 2.54
N ILE A 65 -12.42 -2.36 1.89
CA ILE A 65 -12.96 -1.10 2.39
C ILE A 65 -14.38 -0.92 1.87
N ARG A 66 -15.35 -0.76 2.77
CA ARG A 66 -16.72 -0.38 2.40
C ARG A 66 -16.77 1.13 2.21
N LEU A 67 -16.84 1.57 0.96
CA LEU A 67 -17.17 2.95 0.64
C LEU A 67 -18.69 3.10 0.73
N ALA A 68 -19.17 4.12 1.44
CA ALA A 68 -20.56 4.53 1.33
C ALA A 68 -20.75 5.21 -0.02
N ASP A 69 -21.83 4.88 -0.72
CA ASP A 69 -22.26 5.57 -1.94
C ASP A 69 -22.67 7.02 -1.64
#